data_AF-A0A084WHY7-F1
#
_entry.id   AF-A0A084WHY7-F1
#
_cell.length_a   1.000
_cell.length_b   1.000
_cell.length_c   1.000
_cell.angle_alpha   90.00
_cell.angle_beta   90.00
_cell.angle_gamma   90.00
#
_symmetry.space_group_name_H-M   'P 1'
#
loop_
_entity.id
_entity.type
_entity.pdbx_description
1 polymer ?
#
loop_
_entity_poly.entity_id
_entity_poly.type
_entity_poly.pdbx_seq_one_letter_code
_entity_poly.pdbx_strand_id
1 'polypeptide(L)'
;MSEIPLFLSMELELLLPIVKQRVDLKSSTISLEIVKQCDQRFEPLRMMEIFVERKLNIANTEKSGATDAAGYTSGARVNADLQNEWNLRIHSLLALHVVIDEKDRLSLLTSEERKDALQYIQNVNRGIVKSGIVDGAVDNVPIFIHRLFAEFFAARWFYVHQDRDGVKEFLKWNIYDNNAKEEIKHLIDRMAPK
;
A
#
# COMPACT_ATOMS: atom_id res chain seq x y z
N MET A 1 -6.73 -20.42 15.15
CA MET A 1 -7.58 -19.23 14.92
C MET A 1 -7.81 -19.15 13.41
N SER A 2 -9.06 -19.09 12.95
CA SER A 2 -9.34 -18.91 11.52
C SER A 2 -8.90 -17.50 11.11
N GLU A 3 -7.93 -17.40 10.19
CA GLU A 3 -7.56 -16.12 9.58
C GLU A 3 -8.79 -15.54 8.88
N ILE A 4 -9.17 -14.31 9.25
CA ILE A 4 -10.21 -13.58 8.52
C ILE A 4 -9.62 -13.25 7.14
N PRO A 5 -10.29 -13.60 6.03
CA PRO A 5 -9.85 -13.22 4.69
C PRO A 5 -9.54 -11.73 4.59
N LEU A 6 -8.43 -11.37 3.96
CA LEU A 6 -7.93 -9.99 3.92
C LEU A 6 -8.99 -8.99 3.46
N PHE A 7 -9.73 -9.29 2.40
CA PHE A 7 -10.74 -8.37 1.89
C PHE A 7 -11.89 -8.16 2.89
N LEU A 8 -12.28 -9.19 3.66
CA LEU A 8 -13.27 -9.02 4.72
C LEU A 8 -12.74 -8.16 5.87
N SER A 9 -11.46 -8.29 6.25
CA SER A 9 -10.87 -7.44 7.28
C SER A 9 -10.76 -5.98 6.81
N MET A 10 -10.36 -5.76 5.56
CA MET A 10 -10.37 -4.44 4.93
C MET A 10 -11.79 -3.85 4.89
N GLU A 11 -12.78 -4.59 4.40
CA GLU A 11 -14.18 -4.14 4.32
C GLU A 11 -14.68 -3.68 5.69
N LEU A 12 -14.45 -4.46 6.75
CA LEU A 12 -14.87 -4.08 8.10
C LEU A 12 -14.22 -2.77 8.57
N GLU A 13 -12.91 -2.61 8.35
CA GLU A 13 -12.20 -1.36 8.70
C GLU A 13 -12.69 -0.16 7.85
N LEU A 14 -13.04 -0.40 6.59
CA LEU A 14 -13.49 0.63 5.64
C LEU A 14 -14.97 0.98 5.79
N LEU A 15 -15.82 0.04 6.22
CA LEU A 15 -17.25 0.21 6.40
C LEU A 15 -17.57 0.99 7.68
N LEU A 16 -16.77 0.80 8.74
CA LEU A 16 -17.05 1.39 10.06
C LEU A 16 -17.26 2.93 10.05
N PRO A 17 -16.43 3.75 9.37
CA PRO A 17 -16.66 5.19 9.27
C PRO A 17 -17.92 5.54 8.48
N ILE A 18 -18.23 4.77 7.42
CA ILE A 18 -19.42 4.97 6.60
C ILE A 18 -20.66 4.74 7.46
N VAL A 19 -20.68 3.63 8.20
CA VAL A 19 -21.77 3.30 9.15
C VAL A 19 -21.95 4.41 10.17
N LYS A 20 -20.87 4.90 10.80
CA LYS A 20 -20.94 6.01 11.78
C LYS A 20 -21.53 7.30 11.21
N GLN A 21 -21.39 7.55 9.92
CA GLN A 21 -21.92 8.76 9.26
C GLN A 21 -23.33 8.59 8.71
N ARG A 22 -23.74 7.35 8.41
CA ARG A 22 -24.93 7.06 7.59
C ARG A 22 -26.01 6.25 8.30
N VAL A 23 -25.72 5.71 9.47
CA VAL A 23 -26.67 4.99 10.32
C VAL A 23 -27.01 5.86 11.53
N ASP A 24 -28.29 6.21 11.66
CA ASP A 24 -28.80 6.81 12.88
C ASP A 24 -29.41 5.71 13.75
N LEU A 25 -28.66 5.32 14.77
CA LEU A 25 -29.09 4.29 15.72
C LEU A 25 -30.26 4.74 16.60
N LYS A 26 -30.48 6.05 16.77
CA LYS A 26 -31.60 6.56 17.59
C LYS A 26 -32.92 6.45 16.84
N SER A 27 -32.92 6.79 15.56
CA SER A 27 -34.12 6.64 14.71
C SER A 27 -34.21 5.27 14.04
N SER A 28 -33.21 4.41 14.18
CA SER A 28 -33.09 3.12 13.48
C SER A 28 -33.20 3.27 11.96
N THR A 29 -32.63 4.35 11.42
CA THR A 29 -32.65 4.63 9.98
C THR A 29 -31.26 4.51 9.37
N ILE A 30 -31.23 4.15 8.09
CA ILE A 30 -30.02 4.05 7.28
C ILE A 30 -30.20 4.92 6.04
N SER A 31 -29.23 5.80 5.78
CA SER A 31 -29.21 6.59 4.55
C SER A 31 -28.88 5.70 3.35
N LEU A 32 -29.67 5.78 2.28
CA LEU A 32 -29.39 5.08 1.01
C LEU A 32 -28.05 5.46 0.38
N GLU A 33 -27.46 6.59 0.79
CA GLU A 33 -26.13 7.01 0.37
C GLU A 33 -25.04 6.03 0.83
N ILE A 34 -25.32 5.19 1.84
CA ILE A 34 -24.41 4.11 2.26
C ILE A 34 -24.09 3.15 1.11
N VAL A 35 -25.09 2.81 0.28
CA VAL A 35 -24.93 1.85 -0.82
C VAL A 35 -24.00 2.44 -1.89
N LYS A 36 -24.25 3.69 -2.30
CA LYS A 36 -23.40 4.38 -3.28
C LYS A 36 -21.95 4.50 -2.81
N GLN A 37 -21.74 4.78 -1.52
CA GLN A 37 -20.39 4.86 -0.97
C GLN A 37 -19.69 3.50 -0.91
N CYS A 38 -20.43 2.41 -0.67
CA CYS A 38 -19.89 1.05 -0.74
C CYS A 38 -19.52 0.70 -2.18
N ASP A 39 -20.41 0.95 -3.14
CA ASP A 39 -20.16 0.66 -4.58
C ASP A 39 -18.90 1.35 -5.10
N GLN A 40 -18.64 2.59 -4.66
CA GLN A 40 -17.46 3.36 -5.07
C GLN A 40 -16.16 2.94 -4.37
N ARG A 41 -16.25 2.27 -3.21
CA ARG A 41 -15.09 2.00 -2.34
C ARG A 41 -14.68 0.54 -2.29
N PHE A 42 -15.60 -0.39 -2.58
CA PHE A 42 -15.39 -1.83 -2.43
C PHE A 42 -14.98 -2.54 -3.72
N GLU A 43 -14.53 -1.77 -4.71
CA GLU A 43 -13.72 -2.28 -5.80
C GLU A 43 -12.33 -2.70 -5.24
N PRO A 44 -11.79 -3.91 -5.50
CA PRO A 44 -10.65 -4.43 -4.74
C PRO A 44 -9.37 -3.57 -4.77
N LEU A 45 -9.03 -2.91 -5.89
CA LEU A 45 -7.86 -2.04 -5.98
C LEU A 45 -8.14 -0.81 -5.14
N ARG A 46 -9.34 -0.24 -5.27
CA ARG A 46 -9.76 0.91 -4.49
C ARG A 46 -9.74 0.65 -2.99
N MET A 47 -10.17 -0.54 -2.57
CA MET A 47 -10.08 -0.95 -1.17
C MET A 47 -8.65 -0.98 -0.66
N MET A 48 -7.73 -1.58 -1.42
CA MET A 48 -6.32 -1.64 -1.04
C MET A 48 -5.71 -0.26 -0.94
N GLU A 49 -5.98 0.62 -1.92
CA GLU A 49 -5.51 2.01 -1.89
C GLU A 49 -5.98 2.73 -0.62
N ILE A 50 -7.29 2.71 -0.35
CA ILE A 50 -7.87 3.39 0.81
C ILE A 50 -7.33 2.76 2.11
N PHE A 51 -7.19 1.44 2.16
CA PHE A 51 -6.69 0.75 3.34
C PHE A 51 -5.23 1.12 3.62
N VAL A 52 -4.37 1.06 2.61
CA VAL A 52 -2.95 1.45 2.70
C VAL A 52 -2.82 2.91 3.12
N GLU A 53 -3.56 3.81 2.46
CA GLU A 53 -3.56 5.23 2.78
C GLU A 53 -3.92 5.45 4.25
N ARG A 54 -4.94 4.75 4.77
CA ARG A 54 -5.34 4.86 6.18
C ARG A 54 -4.28 4.32 7.13
N LYS A 55 -3.66 3.16 6.85
CA LYS A 55 -2.58 2.62 7.69
C LYS A 55 -1.38 3.57 7.74
N LEU A 56 -0.98 4.14 6.59
CA LEU A 56 0.12 5.09 6.52
C LEU A 56 -0.20 6.41 7.23
N ASN A 57 -1.41 6.92 7.09
CA ASN A 57 -1.86 8.12 7.79
C ASN A 57 -1.84 7.92 9.31
N ILE A 58 -2.34 6.79 9.83
CA ILE A 58 -2.29 6.48 11.27
C ILE A 58 -0.83 6.40 11.75
N ALA A 59 0.03 5.70 11.01
CA ALA A 59 1.44 5.60 11.38
C ALA A 59 2.14 6.97 11.41
N ASN A 60 1.75 7.90 10.54
CA ASN A 60 2.30 9.26 10.49
C ASN A 60 1.78 10.15 11.64
N THR A 61 0.49 10.08 11.98
CA THR A 61 -0.09 10.85 13.09
C THR A 61 0.44 10.37 14.44
N GLU A 62 0.55 9.05 14.64
CA GLU A 62 1.12 8.46 15.86
C GLU A 62 2.60 8.86 16.07
N LYS A 63 3.38 8.95 14.98
CA LYS A 63 4.80 9.33 15.05
C LYS A 63 5.04 10.83 15.23
N SER A 64 4.16 11.67 14.71
CA SER A 64 4.33 13.13 14.77
C SER A 64 3.87 13.74 16.10
N GLY A 65 3.15 12.98 16.94
CA GLY A 65 2.57 13.50 18.18
C GLY A 65 1.57 14.65 17.97
N ALA A 66 1.21 14.91 16.71
CA ALA A 66 0.31 15.98 16.33
C ALA A 66 -1.13 15.55 16.59
N THR A 67 -1.84 16.30 17.42
CA THR A 67 -3.29 16.13 17.61
C THR A 67 -4.04 16.60 16.36
N ASP A 68 -5.26 16.10 16.14
CA ASP A 68 -6.11 16.39 14.97
C ASP A 68 -6.22 17.90 14.62
N ALA A 69 -6.05 18.79 15.61
CA ALA A 69 -6.11 20.24 15.44
C ALA A 69 -4.88 20.84 14.72
N ALA A 70 -3.70 20.22 14.81
CA ALA A 70 -2.46 20.73 14.19
C ALA A 70 -2.36 20.42 12.68
N GLY A 71 -3.14 19.44 12.19
CA GLY A 71 -3.16 18.99 10.80
C GLY A 71 -3.85 19.93 9.80
N TYR A 72 -4.45 21.04 10.25
CA TYR A 72 -5.23 21.95 9.40
C TYR A 72 -4.45 23.12 8.80
N THR A 73 -3.17 23.29 9.14
CA THR A 73 -2.33 24.31 8.47
C THR A 73 -1.91 23.80 7.08
N SER A 74 -1.79 24.71 6.10
CA SER A 74 -1.35 24.37 4.75
C SER A 74 0.02 23.68 4.73
N GLY A 75 0.94 24.11 5.60
CA GLY A 75 2.26 23.47 5.78
C GLY A 75 2.19 22.06 6.35
N ALA A 76 1.29 21.78 7.31
CA ALA A 76 1.11 20.43 7.84
C ALA A 76 0.56 19.46 6.78
N ARG A 77 -0.34 19.93 5.90
CA ARG A 77 -0.88 19.12 4.79
C ARG A 77 0.19 18.76 3.76
N VAL A 78 0.98 19.75 3.31
CA VAL A 78 2.08 19.50 2.36
C VAL A 78 3.09 18.49 2.94
N ASN A 79 3.43 18.61 4.22
CA ASN A 79 4.32 17.66 4.87
C ASN A 79 3.71 16.25 4.97
N ALA A 80 2.42 16.14 5.24
CA ALA A 80 1.72 14.84 5.28
C ALA A 80 1.71 14.17 3.89
N ASP A 81 1.44 14.94 2.83
CA ASP A 81 1.44 14.43 1.45
C ASP A 81 2.84 13.94 1.04
N LEU A 82 3.88 14.73 1.34
CA LEU A 82 5.28 14.32 1.09
C LEU A 82 5.66 13.06 1.86
N GLN A 83 5.22 12.96 3.12
CA GLN A 83 5.48 11.78 3.94
C GLN A 83 4.73 10.54 3.41
N ASN A 84 3.50 10.73 2.91
CA ASN A 84 2.72 9.67 2.30
C ASN A 84 3.35 9.17 1.00
N GLU A 85 3.79 10.06 0.12
CA GLU A 85 4.52 9.66 -1.09
C GLU A 85 5.83 8.96 -0.77
N TRP A 86 6.57 9.44 0.23
CA TRP A 86 7.76 8.74 0.71
C TRP A 86 7.43 7.33 1.23
N ASN A 87 6.36 7.20 2.02
CA ASN A 87 5.92 5.92 2.56
C ASN A 87 5.49 4.96 1.43
N LEU A 88 4.74 5.45 0.43
CA LEU A 88 4.35 4.65 -0.73
C LEU A 88 5.58 4.20 -1.52
N ARG A 89 6.53 5.11 -1.78
CA ARG A 89 7.79 4.80 -2.47
C ARG A 89 8.58 3.72 -1.72
N ILE A 90 8.79 3.88 -0.41
CA ILE A 90 9.64 2.94 0.32
C ILE A 90 8.99 1.56 0.42
N HIS A 91 7.68 1.47 0.67
CA HIS A 91 6.97 0.18 0.68
C HIS A 91 6.95 -0.49 -0.71
N SER A 92 6.91 0.31 -1.78
CA SER A 92 7.09 -0.17 -3.16
C SER A 92 8.46 -0.82 -3.36
N LEU A 93 9.53 -0.23 -2.82
CA LEU A 93 10.87 -0.82 -2.89
C LEU A 93 10.99 -2.10 -2.04
N LEU A 94 10.41 -2.11 -0.83
CA LEU A 94 10.37 -3.30 0.03
C LEU A 94 9.63 -4.46 -0.64
N ALA A 95 8.53 -4.19 -1.32
CA ALA A 95 7.76 -5.19 -2.04
C ALA A 95 8.58 -5.92 -3.11
N LEU A 96 9.47 -5.22 -3.81
CA LEU A 96 10.36 -5.84 -4.79
C LEU A 96 11.37 -6.81 -4.15
N HIS A 97 11.75 -6.60 -2.89
CA HIS A 97 12.56 -7.58 -2.15
C HIS A 97 11.80 -8.89 -1.87
N VAL A 98 10.47 -8.87 -1.92
CA VAL A 98 9.60 -10.01 -1.65
C VAL A 98 9.22 -10.75 -2.93
N VAL A 99 8.88 -10.02 -4.01
CA VAL A 99 8.27 -10.64 -5.20
C VAL A 99 9.23 -10.80 -6.39
N ILE A 100 10.38 -10.12 -6.35
CA ILE A 100 11.40 -10.14 -7.41
C ILE A 100 12.70 -10.74 -6.88
N ASP A 101 13.26 -11.67 -7.66
CA ASP A 101 14.54 -12.30 -7.36
C ASP A 101 15.68 -11.27 -7.34
N GLU A 102 16.70 -11.54 -6.53
CA GLU A 102 17.80 -10.60 -6.30
C GLU A 102 18.49 -10.17 -7.60
N LYS A 103 18.75 -11.13 -8.51
CA LYS A 103 19.40 -10.87 -9.79
C LYS A 103 18.64 -9.83 -10.61
N ASP A 104 17.34 -9.99 -10.74
CA ASP A 104 16.51 -9.09 -11.54
C ASP A 104 16.34 -7.75 -10.84
N ARG A 105 16.17 -7.77 -9.51
CA ARG A 105 16.09 -6.56 -8.68
C ARG A 105 17.33 -5.67 -8.81
N LEU A 106 18.52 -6.26 -8.93
CA LEU A 106 19.77 -5.50 -9.17
C LEU A 106 19.77 -4.75 -10.50
N SER A 107 19.08 -5.27 -11.52
CA SER A 107 18.94 -4.62 -12.83
C SER A 107 17.83 -3.56 -12.86
N LEU A 108 16.78 -3.74 -12.06
CA LEU A 108 15.61 -2.87 -12.02
C LEU A 108 15.82 -1.61 -11.16
N LEU A 109 16.46 -1.78 -10.01
CA LEU A 109 16.63 -0.72 -9.02
C LEU A 109 17.92 0.08 -9.25
N THR A 110 17.89 1.38 -8.97
CA THR A 110 19.11 2.18 -8.88
C THR A 110 19.89 1.85 -7.61
N SER A 111 21.17 2.23 -7.55
CA SER A 111 21.98 2.09 -6.34
C SER A 111 21.39 2.82 -5.13
N GLU A 112 20.75 3.97 -5.36
CA GLU A 112 20.07 4.74 -4.32
C GLU A 112 18.82 4.02 -3.83
N GLU A 113 17.96 3.54 -4.73
CA GLU A 113 16.76 2.78 -4.37
C GLU A 113 17.08 1.53 -3.54
N ARG A 114 18.15 0.82 -3.90
CA ARG A 114 18.63 -0.33 -3.11
C ARG A 114 19.11 0.07 -1.72
N LYS A 115 19.85 1.18 -1.62
CA LYS A 115 20.35 1.69 -0.34
C LYS A 115 19.19 2.10 0.56
N ASP A 116 18.21 2.81 0.02
CA ASP A 116 17.01 3.25 0.74
C ASP A 116 16.23 2.04 1.27
N ALA A 117 15.99 1.03 0.42
CA ALA A 117 15.30 -0.19 0.80
C ALA A 117 16.02 -0.93 1.95
N LEU A 118 17.34 -1.15 1.81
CA LEU A 118 18.15 -1.84 2.83
C LEU A 118 18.17 -1.07 4.16
N GLN A 119 18.30 0.25 4.11
CA GLN A 119 18.28 1.08 5.32
C GLN A 119 16.91 0.99 6.02
N TYR A 120 15.82 0.99 5.26
CA TYR A 120 14.49 0.85 5.84
C TYR A 120 14.24 -0.55 6.43
N ILE A 121 14.70 -1.61 5.76
CA ILE A 121 14.64 -2.99 6.28
C ILE A 121 15.34 -3.09 7.64
N GLN A 122 16.53 -2.48 7.77
CA GLN A 122 17.24 -2.44 9.05
C GLN A 122 16.45 -1.69 10.12
N ASN A 123 15.77 -0.58 9.76
CA ASN A 123 14.94 0.17 10.69
C ASN A 123 13.70 -0.61 11.14
N VAL A 124 13.08 -1.40 10.25
CA VAL A 124 11.99 -2.32 10.58
C VAL A 124 12.47 -3.37 11.57
N ASN A 125 13.62 -4.02 11.32
CA ASN A 125 14.18 -5.04 12.22
C ASN A 125 14.57 -4.51 13.60
N ARG A 126 14.94 -3.22 13.69
CA ARG A 126 15.22 -2.55 14.96
C ARG A 126 13.96 -2.08 15.69
N GLY A 127 12.76 -2.29 15.12
CA GLY A 127 11.50 -1.81 15.68
C GLY A 127 11.35 -0.29 15.66
N ILE A 128 12.21 0.42 14.93
CA ILE A 128 12.20 1.89 14.81
C ILE A 128 10.99 2.34 13.97
N VAL A 129 10.61 1.52 12.99
CA VAL A 129 9.51 1.81 12.08
C VAL A 129 8.41 0.78 12.24
N LYS A 130 7.20 1.26 12.54
CA LYS A 130 5.96 0.49 12.47
C LYS A 130 5.00 1.22 11.54
N SER A 131 4.60 0.57 10.45
CA SER A 131 3.60 1.10 9.50
C SER A 131 2.27 0.35 9.58
N GLY A 132 2.22 -0.79 10.29
CA GLY A 132 1.08 -1.70 10.29
C GLY A 132 0.88 -2.43 8.96
N ILE A 133 1.84 -2.34 8.04
CA ILE A 133 1.84 -3.03 6.72
C ILE A 133 2.98 -4.05 6.65
N VAL A 134 4.13 -3.73 7.25
CA VAL A 134 5.29 -4.61 7.36
C VAL A 134 5.50 -4.92 8.85
N ASP A 135 5.57 -6.22 9.18
CA ASP A 135 5.65 -6.74 10.55
C ASP A 135 7.11 -7.03 10.98
N GLY A 136 8.02 -7.18 10.02
CA GLY A 136 9.43 -7.47 10.29
C GLY A 136 10.22 -7.69 9.01
N ALA A 137 11.44 -8.24 9.14
CA ALA A 137 12.19 -8.79 8.02
C ALA A 137 13.07 -9.98 8.46
N VAL A 138 13.25 -10.95 7.57
CA VAL A 138 14.15 -12.11 7.74
C VAL A 138 15.10 -12.14 6.56
N ASP A 139 16.42 -12.27 6.81
CA ASP A 139 17.45 -12.31 5.76
C ASP A 139 17.36 -11.17 4.73
N ASN A 140 17.07 -9.96 5.20
CA ASN A 140 16.82 -8.75 4.38
C ASN A 140 15.59 -8.85 3.44
N VAL A 141 14.65 -9.74 3.73
CA VAL A 141 13.36 -9.85 3.05
C VAL A 141 12.26 -9.35 3.99
N PRO A 142 11.53 -8.28 3.62
CA PRO A 142 10.40 -7.76 4.41
C PRO A 142 9.28 -8.78 4.57
N ILE A 143 8.67 -8.83 5.75
CA ILE A 143 7.46 -9.60 6.03
C ILE A 143 6.28 -8.64 6.02
N PHE A 144 5.49 -8.67 4.95
CA PHE A 144 4.22 -7.95 4.89
C PHE A 144 3.16 -8.70 5.68
N ILE A 145 2.23 -7.98 6.32
CA ILE A 145 1.11 -8.57 7.07
C ILE A 145 0.21 -9.45 6.18
N HIS A 146 0.26 -9.24 4.86
CA HIS A 146 -0.34 -10.10 3.87
C HIS A 146 0.43 -9.99 2.55
N ARG A 147 0.62 -11.12 1.84
CA ARG A 147 1.37 -11.17 0.56
C ARG A 147 0.81 -10.22 -0.50
N LEU A 148 -0.52 -10.09 -0.58
CA LEU A 148 -1.19 -9.18 -1.51
C LEU A 148 -0.71 -7.72 -1.37
N PHE A 149 -0.29 -7.26 -0.18
CA PHE A 149 0.30 -5.92 -0.07
C PHE A 149 1.64 -5.83 -0.80
N ALA A 150 2.49 -6.85 -0.70
CA ALA A 150 3.73 -6.88 -1.48
C ALA A 150 3.43 -6.87 -2.98
N GLU A 151 2.43 -7.63 -3.44
CA GLU A 151 2.03 -7.64 -4.85
C GLU A 151 1.47 -6.28 -5.30
N PHE A 152 0.62 -5.63 -4.48
CA PHE A 152 0.11 -4.28 -4.72
C PHE A 152 1.22 -3.23 -4.82
N PHE A 153 2.14 -3.22 -3.86
CA PHE A 153 3.23 -2.25 -3.83
C PHE A 153 4.23 -2.49 -4.97
N ALA A 154 4.46 -3.73 -5.36
CA ALA A 154 5.27 -4.05 -6.54
C ALA A 154 4.57 -3.60 -7.83
N ALA A 155 3.26 -3.87 -7.98
CA ALA A 155 2.47 -3.40 -9.12
C ALA A 155 2.51 -1.87 -9.22
N ARG A 156 2.36 -1.15 -8.09
CA ARG A 156 2.50 0.31 -8.05
C ARG A 156 3.89 0.74 -8.51
N TRP A 157 4.95 0.08 -8.04
CA TRP A 157 6.32 0.42 -8.46
C TRP A 157 6.49 0.28 -9.96
N PHE A 158 6.05 -0.84 -10.53
CA PHE A 158 6.12 -1.11 -11.96
C PHE A 158 5.33 -0.09 -12.76
N TYR A 159 4.11 0.23 -12.34
CA TYR A 159 3.27 1.22 -13.00
C TYR A 159 3.93 2.61 -13.02
N VAL A 160 4.52 3.05 -11.91
CA VAL A 160 5.21 4.35 -11.81
C VAL A 160 6.49 4.39 -12.66
N HIS A 161 7.18 3.25 -12.82
CA HIS A 161 8.47 3.16 -13.49
C HIS A 161 8.41 2.46 -14.85
N GLN A 162 7.21 2.28 -15.39
CA GLN A 162 6.97 1.55 -16.64
C GLN A 162 7.71 2.13 -17.83
N ASP A 163 8.17 3.39 -17.74
CA ASP A 163 8.91 4.03 -18.81
C ASP A 163 10.41 3.74 -18.85
N ARG A 164 11.00 3.19 -17.79
CA ARG A 164 12.42 2.80 -17.76
C ARG A 164 12.64 1.59 -18.67
N ASP A 165 13.65 1.64 -19.54
CA ASP A 165 13.90 0.58 -20.55
C ASP A 165 14.02 -0.81 -19.93
N GLY A 166 14.81 -0.96 -18.85
CA GLY A 166 14.95 -2.23 -18.14
C GLY A 166 13.65 -2.72 -17.49
N VAL A 167 12.76 -1.79 -17.11
CA VAL A 167 11.43 -2.13 -16.56
C VAL A 167 10.50 -2.59 -17.68
N LYS A 168 10.49 -1.91 -18.82
CA LYS A 168 9.70 -2.31 -20.01
C LYS A 168 10.01 -3.73 -20.44
N GLU A 169 11.30 -4.04 -20.57
CA GLU A 169 11.76 -5.38 -20.93
C GLU A 169 11.36 -6.41 -19.87
N PHE A 170 11.57 -6.09 -18.59
CA PHE A 170 11.20 -7.00 -17.51
C PHE A 170 9.70 -7.28 -17.48
N LEU A 171 8.86 -6.25 -17.60
CA LEU A 171 7.41 -6.39 -17.64
C LEU A 171 6.98 -7.31 -18.79
N LYS A 172 7.48 -7.05 -19.99
CA LYS A 172 7.17 -7.87 -21.17
C LYS A 172 7.48 -9.35 -20.91
N TRP A 173 8.73 -9.66 -20.59
CA TRP A 173 9.19 -11.04 -20.53
C TRP A 173 8.75 -11.77 -19.27
N ASN A 174 8.73 -11.11 -18.11
CA ASN A 174 8.54 -11.79 -16.82
C ASN A 174 7.14 -11.67 -16.23
N ILE A 175 6.37 -10.65 -16.64
CA ILE A 175 5.01 -10.41 -16.13
C ILE A 175 3.96 -10.79 -17.19
N TYR A 176 4.10 -10.28 -18.41
CA TYR A 176 3.09 -10.48 -19.45
C TYR A 176 3.24 -11.79 -20.22
N ASP A 177 4.46 -12.18 -20.58
CA ASP A 177 4.71 -13.38 -21.40
C ASP A 177 4.81 -14.68 -20.58
N ASN A 178 5.44 -14.62 -19.40
CA ASN A 178 5.67 -15.81 -18.57
C ASN A 178 4.52 -16.15 -17.59
N ASN A 179 3.49 -15.31 -17.46
CA ASN A 179 2.37 -15.43 -16.50
C ASN A 179 2.77 -15.78 -15.04
N ALA A 180 4.04 -15.62 -14.65
CA ALA A 180 4.52 -16.06 -13.34
C ALA A 180 4.02 -15.18 -12.18
N LYS A 181 3.44 -14.01 -12.49
CA LYS A 181 3.01 -12.99 -11.52
C LYS A 181 1.65 -12.38 -11.91
N GLU A 182 0.65 -13.24 -12.10
CA GLU A 182 -0.70 -12.85 -12.56
C GLU A 182 -1.35 -11.75 -11.71
N GLU A 183 -1.22 -11.79 -10.38
CA GLU A 183 -1.77 -10.74 -9.50
C GLU A 183 -1.13 -9.38 -9.74
N ILE A 184 0.20 -9.34 -9.92
CA ILE A 184 0.92 -8.08 -10.21
C ILE A 184 0.45 -7.52 -11.56
N LYS A 185 0.31 -8.38 -12.58
CA LYS A 185 -0.24 -8.00 -13.89
C LYS A 185 -1.65 -7.41 -13.77
N HIS A 186 -2.55 -8.13 -13.10
CA HIS A 186 -3.94 -7.70 -12.92
C HIS A 186 -4.04 -6.37 -12.17
N LEU A 187 -3.17 -6.13 -11.19
CA LEU A 187 -3.11 -4.86 -10.47
C LEU A 187 -2.54 -3.72 -11.33
N ILE A 188 -1.51 -3.97 -12.15
CA ILE A 188 -0.99 -2.98 -13.11
C ILE A 188 -2.08 -2.60 -14.11
N ASP A 189 -2.78 -3.58 -14.69
CA ASP A 189 -3.83 -3.35 -15.69
C ASP A 189 -4.99 -2.52 -15.12
N ARG A 190 -5.29 -2.67 -13.82
CA ARG A 190 -6.32 -1.87 -13.12
C ARG A 190 -5.88 -0.46 -12.75
N MET A 191 -4.57 -0.21 -12.63
CA MET A 191 -4.01 1.12 -12.40
C MET A 191 -3.98 1.96 -13.69
N ALA A 192 -3.99 1.31 -14.86
CA ALA A 192 -4.00 2.00 -16.14
C ALA A 192 -5.29 2.83 -16.30
N PRO A 193 -5.19 4.06 -16.87
CA PRO A 193 -6.37 4.87 -17.15
C PRO A 193 -7.29 4.13 -18.14
N LYS A 194 -8.58 4.09 -17.82
CA LYS A 194 -9.64 3.50 -18.67
C LYS A 194 -10.10 4.47 -19.75
#